data_AF-A0A1F9ZD93-F1
#
_entry.id   AF-A0A1F9ZD93-F1
#
_cell.length_a   1.000
_cell.length_b   1.000
_cell.length_c   1.000
_cell.angle_alpha   90.00
_cell.angle_beta   90.00
_cell.angle_gamma   90.00
#
_symmetry.space_group_name_H-M   'P 1'
#
loop_
_entity.id
_entity.type
_entity.pdbx_description
1 polymer ?
#
loop_
_entity_poly.entity_id
_entity_poly.type
_entity_poly.pdbx_seq_one_letter_code
_entity_poly.pdbx_strand_id
1 'polypeptide(L)' 'MAKTIAIANDVYQILSEDKRDDESFSDVIRRWRRNRGSLLDCYGLWGDIPEKEFREMEAAIYGADRPASKELKRRGVWR' A
#
# COMPACT_ATOMS: atom_id res chain seq x y z
N MET A 1 17.28 -16.27 -19.68
CA MET A 1 18.31 -15.39 -20.27
C MET A 1 18.11 -13.99 -19.72
N ALA A 2 19.17 -13.37 -19.18
CA ALA A 2 19.10 -11.99 -18.70
C ALA A 2 19.20 -11.02 -19.88
N LYS A 3 18.44 -9.92 -19.83
CA LYS A 3 18.55 -8.80 -20.77
C LYS A 3 18.93 -7.55 -19.97
N THR A 4 19.86 -6.77 -20.49
CA THR A 4 20.22 -5.48 -19.90
C THR A 4 19.20 -4.43 -20.31
N ILE A 5 18.68 -3.69 -19.35
CA ILE A 5 17.83 -2.52 -19.57
C ILE A 5 18.47 -1.31 -18.91
N ALA A 6 18.40 -0.16 -19.55
CA ALA A 6 18.73 1.10 -18.92
C ALA A 6 17.49 1.61 -18.17
N ILE A 7 17.69 2.05 -16.92
CA ILE A 7 16.65 2.64 -16.09
C ILE A 7 17.15 3.96 -15.52
N ALA A 8 16.23 4.85 -15.14
CA ALA A 8 16.57 6.08 -14.46
C ALA A 8 17.20 5.77 -13.08
N ASN A 9 18.08 6.66 -12.61
CA ASN A 9 18.86 6.41 -11.40
C ASN A 9 17.98 6.32 -10.15
N ASP A 10 16.94 7.13 -10.07
CA ASP A 10 15.93 7.07 -9.00
C ASP A 10 15.23 5.70 -8.96
N VAL A 11 14.84 5.16 -10.12
CA VAL A 11 14.25 3.81 -10.21
C VAL A 11 15.22 2.75 -9.71
N TYR A 12 16.51 2.87 -10.06
CA TYR A 12 17.54 1.95 -9.56
C TYR A 12 17.66 2.00 -8.02
N GLN A 13 17.69 3.21 -7.44
CA GLN A 13 17.78 3.36 -5.98
C GLN A 13 16.59 2.71 -5.26
N ILE A 14 15.36 2.95 -5.73
CA ILE A 14 14.16 2.33 -5.12
C ILE A 14 14.24 0.80 -5.21
N LEU A 15 14.67 0.25 -6.36
CA LEU A 15 14.84 -1.19 -6.51
C LEU A 15 15.95 -1.73 -5.59
N SER A 16 17.02 -0.97 -5.36
CA SER A 16 18.14 -1.36 -4.51
C SER A 16 17.76 -1.36 -3.03
N GLU A 17 16.99 -0.38 -2.58
CA GLU A 17 16.51 -0.27 -1.20
C GLU A 17 15.54 -1.39 -0.84
N ASP A 18 14.68 -1.80 -1.77
CA ASP A 18 13.66 -2.84 -1.51
C ASP A 18 14.18 -4.27 -1.77
N LYS A 19 15.33 -4.43 -2.44
CA LYS A 19 15.91 -5.74 -2.76
C LYS A 19 16.38 -6.46 -1.49
N ARG A 20 15.93 -7.70 -1.30
CA ARG A 20 16.42 -8.58 -0.23
C ARG A 20 17.76 -9.22 -0.59
N ASP A 21 18.52 -9.66 0.42
CA ASP A 21 19.87 -10.20 0.25
C ASP A 21 19.94 -11.37 -0.74
N ASP A 22 18.95 -12.25 -0.71
CA ASP A 22 18.82 -13.46 -1.55
C ASP A 22 18.03 -13.24 -2.85
N GLU A 23 17.62 -12.01 -3.14
CA GLU A 23 16.68 -11.70 -4.22
C GLU A 23 17.37 -10.99 -5.39
N SER A 24 17.01 -11.30 -6.65
CA SER A 24 17.48 -10.50 -7.80
C SER A 24 16.58 -9.29 -8.07
N PHE A 25 17.07 -8.29 -8.82
CA PHE A 25 16.19 -7.18 -9.28
C PHE A 25 14.97 -7.66 -10.09
N SER A 26 15.11 -8.78 -10.81
CA SER A 26 13.98 -9.38 -11.53
C SER A 26 12.96 -10.03 -10.60
N ASP A 27 13.36 -10.44 -9.41
CA ASP A 27 12.46 -10.97 -8.38
C ASP A 27 11.73 -9.82 -7.67
N VAL A 28 12.42 -8.71 -7.37
CA VAL A 28 11.79 -7.48 -6.82
C VAL A 28 10.65 -7.01 -7.72
N ILE A 29 10.91 -6.87 -9.03
CA ILE A 29 9.90 -6.44 -10.01
C ILE A 29 8.70 -7.41 -10.04
N ARG A 30 8.97 -8.73 -10.00
CA ARG A 30 7.91 -9.75 -9.95
C ARG A 30 7.11 -9.70 -8.65
N ARG A 31 7.77 -9.47 -7.51
CA ARG A 31 7.14 -9.32 -6.20
C ARG A 31 6.23 -8.09 -6.17
N TRP A 32 6.69 -6.95 -6.67
CA TRP A 32 5.85 -5.74 -6.76
C TRP A 32 4.63 -5.94 -7.63
N ARG A 33 4.75 -6.67 -8.74
CA ARG A 33 3.61 -7.03 -9.59
C ARG A 33 2.62 -7.94 -8.85
N ARG A 34 3.10 -8.86 -8.01
CA ARG A 34 2.27 -9.83 -7.27
C ARG A 34 1.63 -9.23 -6.01
N ASN A 35 2.32 -8.34 -5.30
CA ASN A 35 1.86 -7.76 -4.03
C ASN A 35 0.74 -6.73 -4.19
N ARG A 36 0.36 -6.36 -5.42
CA ARG A 36 -0.87 -5.60 -5.66
C ARG A 36 -2.06 -6.56 -5.74
N GLY A 37 -2.31 -7.31 -4.66
CA GLY A 37 -3.44 -8.26 -4.56
C GLY A 37 -4.70 -7.73 -5.23
N SER A 38 -5.50 -8.62 -5.82
CA SER A 38 -6.68 -8.18 -6.54
C SER A 38 -7.68 -7.58 -5.55
N LEU A 39 -8.35 -6.48 -5.91
CA LEU A 39 -9.51 -6.02 -5.13
C LEU A 39 -10.60 -7.10 -5.05
N LEU A 40 -10.62 -8.03 -6.02
CA LEU A 40 -11.50 -9.20 -5.98
C LEU A 40 -11.13 -10.18 -4.87
N ASP A 41 -9.89 -10.21 -4.42
CA ASP A 41 -9.47 -11.05 -3.28
C ASP A 41 -10.12 -10.55 -1.97
N CYS A 42 -10.58 -9.29 -1.95
CA CYS A 42 -11.34 -8.72 -0.83
C CYS A 42 -12.85 -8.94 -0.93
N TYR A 43 -13.35 -9.55 -2.01
CA TYR A 43 -14.79 -9.74 -2.22
C TYR A 43 -15.37 -10.68 -1.16
N GLY A 44 -16.35 -10.20 -0.41
CA GLY A 44 -17.05 -11.00 0.61
C GLY A 44 -16.32 -11.15 1.94
N LEU A 45 -15.13 -10.56 2.13
CA LEU A 45 -14.41 -10.57 3.42
C LEU A 45 -15.23 -10.03 4.59
N TRP A 46 -16.26 -9.23 4.31
CA TRP A 46 -17.18 -8.65 5.28
C TRP A 46 -18.61 -9.13 5.11
N GLY A 47 -18.82 -10.23 4.37
CA GLY A 47 -20.17 -10.74 4.06
C GLY A 47 -20.90 -11.33 5.28
N ASP A 48 -20.16 -11.69 6.32
CA ASP A 48 -20.64 -12.21 7.60
C ASP A 48 -20.80 -11.12 8.68
N ILE A 49 -20.31 -9.91 8.42
CA ILE A 49 -20.44 -8.79 9.36
C ILE A 49 -21.89 -8.29 9.35
N PRO A 50 -22.58 -8.27 10.50
CA PRO A 50 -23.92 -7.68 10.60
C PRO A 50 -23.90 -6.19 10.23
N GLU A 51 -24.93 -5.72 9.52
CA GLU A 51 -25.05 -4.31 9.08
C GLU A 51 -24.82 -3.32 10.23
N LYS A 52 -25.31 -3.61 11.43
CA LYS A 52 -25.10 -2.75 12.61
C LYS A 52 -23.61 -2.60 12.95
N GLU A 53 -22.88 -3.70 13.00
CA GLU A 53 -21.45 -3.70 13.31
C GLU A 53 -20.65 -3.02 12.19
N PHE A 54 -21.06 -3.23 10.94
CA PHE A 54 -20.49 -2.53 9.79
C PHE A 54 -20.66 -1.01 9.92
N ARG A 55 -21.86 -0.53 10.28
CA ARG A 55 -22.14 0.91 10.47
C ARG A 55 -21.39 1.52 11.65
N GLU A 56 -21.21 0.78 12.74
CA GLU A 56 -20.42 1.23 13.88
C GLU A 56 -18.93 1.36 13.50
N MET A 57 -18.41 0.40 12.75
CA MET A 57 -17.05 0.46 12.19
C MET A 57 -16.89 1.60 11.19
N GLU A 58 -17.83 1.78 10.26
CA GLU A 58 -17.87 2.88 9.29
C GLU A 58 -17.86 4.24 10.00
N ALA A 59 -18.72 4.41 11.02
CA ALA A 59 -18.78 5.62 11.84
C ALA A 59 -17.48 5.85 12.62
N ALA A 60 -16.81 4.81 13.11
CA ALA A 60 -15.52 4.92 13.79
C ALA A 60 -14.40 5.33 12.83
N ILE A 61 -14.36 4.76 11.62
CA ILE A 61 -13.35 5.09 10.57
C ILE A 61 -13.52 6.54 10.11
N TYR A 62 -14.73 6.95 9.75
CA TYR A 62 -14.99 8.34 9.34
C TYR A 62 -14.97 9.33 10.53
N GLY A 63 -15.28 8.85 11.74
CA GLY A 63 -15.15 9.63 12.97
C GLY A 63 -13.69 9.86 13.38
N ALA A 64 -12.79 8.91 13.08
CA ALA A 64 -11.35 9.02 13.31
C ALA A 64 -10.68 10.08 12.41
N ASP A 65 -11.32 10.43 11.28
CA ASP A 65 -10.85 11.50 10.40
C ASP A 65 -11.08 12.92 11.01
N ARG A 66 -11.69 13.01 12.21
CA ARG A 66 -12.01 14.27 12.86
C ARG A 66 -10.88 14.95 13.67
N PRO A 67 -9.68 14.37 13.86
CA PRO A 67 -8.53 15.23 14.17
C PRO A 67 -7.21 14.90 13.46
N ALA A 68 -7.05 13.83 12.67
CA ALA A 68 -5.76 13.57 12.03
C ALA A 68 -5.42 14.62 10.96
N SER A 69 -6.35 14.92 10.05
CA SER A 69 -6.14 15.88 8.96
C SER A 69 -5.97 17.33 9.44
N LYS A 70 -6.71 17.75 10.48
CA LYS A 70 -6.59 19.09 11.10
C LYS A 70 -5.33 19.24 11.96
N GLU A 71 -4.93 18.20 12.70
CA GLU A 71 -3.72 18.20 13.53
C GLU A 71 -2.45 18.16 12.65
N LEU A 72 -2.44 17.37 11.58
CA LEU A 72 -1.32 17.28 10.64
C LEU A 72 -1.12 18.58 9.83
N LYS A 73 -2.22 19.25 9.43
CA LYS A 73 -2.16 20.61 8.86
C LYS A 73 -1.62 21.64 9.86
N ARG A 74 -2.00 21.55 11.14
CA ARG A 74 -1.48 22.44 12.20
C ARG A 74 0.02 22.25 12.43
N ARG A 75 0.53 21.03 12.27
CA ARG A 75 1.95 20.69 12.46
C ARG A 75 2.83 20.96 11.23
N GLY A 76 2.27 21.46 10.12
CA GLY A 76 3.03 21.82 8.92
C GLY A 76 3.69 20.64 8.19
N VAL A 77 3.26 19.40 8.46
CA VAL A 77 3.87 18.16 7.93
C VAL A 77 3.29 17.79 6.55
N TRP A 78 2.27 18.51 6.07
CA TRP A 78 1.66 18.30 4.75
C TRP A 78 1.67 19.62 3.97
N ARG A 79 2.35 19.62 2.81
CA ARG A 79 2.36 20.70 1.82
C ARG A 79 1.31 20.43 0.76
#